data_AF-A0A7K1A0C2-F1
#
_entry.id   AF-A0A7K1A0C2-F1
#
_cell.length_a   1.000
_cell.length_b   1.000
_cell.length_c   1.000
_cell.angle_alpha   90.00
_cell.angle_beta   90.00
_cell.angle_gamma   90.00
#
_symmetry.space_group_name_H-M   'P 1'
#
loop_
_entity.id
_entity.type
_entity.pdbx_description
1 polymer ?
#
loop_
_entity_poly.entity_id
_entity_poly.type
_entity_poly.pdbx_seq_one_letter_code
_entity_poly.pdbx_strand_id
1 'polypeptide(L)'
;VRLAPVLSVGRVPLGIALTQAIRLVKPLAGPGLDLYAVLQPAGDKALLARPEFKAMFLDDLLNGARFQTLAPLNDLLLFTRDWGFEAADVSVPVRWWHGNADHIVPFGHGQHMVDRLPDATMSVIDGESHLGGLGIAEEVISTLMELGPRRSAVAQA
;
A
#
# COMPACT_ATOMS: atom_id res chain seq x y z
N VAL A 1 17.96 -20.79 17.31
CA VAL A 1 18.62 -19.92 16.30
C VAL A 1 19.67 -20.74 15.53
N ARG A 2 19.29 -21.62 14.59
CA ARG A 2 20.23 -22.52 13.88
C ARG A 2 20.13 -22.49 12.34
N LEU A 3 19.36 -21.56 11.77
CA LEU A 3 19.18 -21.45 10.31
C LEU A 3 19.62 -20.09 9.72
N ALA A 4 20.10 -19.15 10.56
CA ALA A 4 20.52 -17.82 10.13
C ALA A 4 21.64 -17.78 9.07
N PRO A 5 22.65 -18.69 9.06
CA PRO A 5 23.71 -18.65 8.04
C PRO A 5 23.26 -19.18 6.67
N VAL A 6 22.27 -20.09 6.63
CA VAL A 6 21.78 -20.67 5.36
C VAL A 6 20.88 -19.67 4.61
N LEU A 7 20.15 -18.85 5.36
CA LEU A 7 19.32 -17.78 4.81
C LEU A 7 20.14 -16.61 4.22
N SER A 8 21.37 -16.36 4.69
CA SER A 8 22.21 -15.29 4.12
C SER A 8 22.90 -15.70 2.82
N VAL A 9 23.31 -16.98 2.69
CA VAL A 9 23.97 -17.52 1.48
C VAL A 9 22.96 -17.79 0.35
N GLY A 10 21.72 -18.17 0.67
CA GLY A 10 20.68 -18.43 -0.33
C GLY A 10 20.05 -17.19 -0.97
N ARG A 11 20.19 -16.00 -0.36
CA ARG A 11 19.48 -14.77 -0.78
C ARG A 11 19.82 -14.30 -2.19
N VAL A 12 21.08 -14.37 -2.58
CA VAL A 12 21.55 -13.93 -3.90
C VAL A 12 21.07 -14.87 -5.03
N PRO A 13 21.31 -16.20 -4.98
CA PRO A 13 20.83 -17.09 -6.03
C PRO A 13 19.30 -17.16 -6.12
N LEU A 14 18.58 -17.06 -4.99
CA LEU A 14 17.11 -17.01 -4.98
C LEU A 14 16.60 -15.73 -5.66
N GLY A 15 17.25 -14.59 -5.45
CA GLY A 15 16.90 -13.34 -6.09
C GLY A 15 17.13 -13.32 -7.60
N ILE A 16 18.22 -13.94 -8.06
CA ILE A 16 18.49 -14.09 -9.50
C ILE A 16 17.44 -15.02 -10.15
N ALA A 17 17.16 -16.17 -9.54
CA ALA A 17 16.15 -17.11 -10.04
C ALA A 17 14.75 -16.47 -10.12
N LEU A 18 14.35 -15.73 -9.09
CA LEU A 18 13.07 -15.03 -9.07
C LEU A 18 13.01 -13.92 -10.14
N THR A 19 14.10 -13.17 -10.34
CA THR A 19 14.17 -12.15 -11.39
C THR A 19 13.99 -12.75 -12.79
N GLN A 20 14.62 -13.91 -13.05
CA GLN A 20 14.48 -14.59 -14.34
C GLN A 20 13.08 -15.19 -14.52
N ALA A 21 12.49 -15.75 -13.47
CA ALA A 21 11.10 -16.19 -13.50
C ALA A 21 10.15 -15.03 -13.85
N ILE A 22 10.30 -13.86 -13.19
CA ILE A 22 9.49 -12.66 -13.48
C ILE A 22 9.64 -12.20 -14.93
N ARG A 23 10.85 -12.25 -15.49
CA ARG A 23 11.08 -11.92 -16.91
C ARG A 23 10.38 -12.89 -17.87
N LEU A 24 10.25 -14.16 -17.51
CA LEU A 24 9.56 -15.16 -18.33
C LEU A 24 8.04 -14.96 -18.33
N VAL A 25 7.44 -14.54 -17.21
CA VAL A 25 6.01 -14.25 -17.11
C VAL A 25 5.63 -12.83 -17.54
N LYS A 26 6.60 -11.94 -17.78
CA LYS A 26 6.39 -10.55 -18.21
C LYS A 26 5.42 -10.38 -19.40
N PRO A 27 5.45 -11.21 -20.46
CA PRO A 27 4.49 -11.11 -21.56
C PRO A 27 3.04 -11.43 -21.15
N LEU A 28 2.86 -12.16 -20.05
CA LEU A 28 1.55 -12.54 -19.50
C LEU A 28 1.01 -11.52 -18.49
N ALA A 29 1.79 -10.50 -18.10
CA ALA A 29 1.39 -9.51 -17.11
C ALA A 29 0.17 -8.68 -17.54
N GLY A 30 0.09 -8.30 -18.82
CA GLY A 30 -1.07 -7.58 -19.37
C GLY A 30 -2.37 -8.37 -19.26
N PRO A 31 -2.45 -9.57 -19.88
CA PRO A 31 -3.62 -10.45 -19.76
C PRO A 31 -3.93 -10.86 -18.31
N GLY A 32 -2.90 -11.05 -17.47
CA GLY A 32 -3.06 -11.35 -16.05
C GLY A 32 -3.68 -10.19 -15.28
N LEU A 33 -3.27 -8.95 -15.55
CA LEU A 33 -3.86 -7.75 -14.96
C LEU A 33 -5.31 -7.55 -15.40
N ASP A 34 -5.62 -7.84 -16.67
CA ASP A 34 -7.00 -7.79 -17.18
C ASP A 34 -7.90 -8.82 -16.47
N LEU A 35 -7.40 -10.04 -16.26
CA LEU A 35 -8.11 -11.06 -15.50
C LEU A 35 -8.27 -10.66 -14.02
N TYR A 36 -7.22 -10.11 -13.42
CA TYR A 36 -7.27 -9.58 -12.05
C TYR A 36 -8.33 -8.49 -11.92
N ALA A 37 -8.35 -7.51 -12.83
CA ALA A 37 -9.32 -6.43 -12.84
C ALA A 37 -10.77 -6.94 -12.90
N VAL A 38 -11.06 -7.99 -13.68
CA VAL A 38 -12.40 -8.59 -13.76
C VAL A 38 -12.88 -9.16 -12.41
N LEU A 39 -11.97 -9.58 -11.54
CA LEU A 39 -12.29 -10.13 -10.22
C LEU A 39 -12.40 -9.06 -9.12
N GLN A 40 -11.98 -7.82 -9.38
CA GLN A 40 -12.02 -6.74 -8.39
C GLN A 40 -13.43 -6.15 -8.18
N PRO A 41 -13.69 -5.45 -7.06
CA PRO A 41 -14.88 -4.64 -6.87
C PRO A 41 -15.02 -3.52 -7.90
N ALA A 42 -16.21 -2.91 -7.97
CA ALA A 42 -16.56 -1.94 -9.02
C ALA A 42 -15.65 -0.70 -9.05
N GLY A 43 -15.27 -0.16 -7.88
CA GLY A 43 -14.34 0.98 -7.79
C GLY A 43 -12.96 0.68 -8.39
N ASP A 44 -12.33 -0.40 -7.94
CA ASP A 44 -11.01 -0.83 -8.45
C ASP A 44 -11.06 -1.19 -9.95
N LYS A 45 -12.18 -1.77 -10.42
CA LYS A 45 -12.41 -2.02 -11.86
C LYS A 45 -12.41 -0.73 -12.68
N ALA A 46 -13.13 0.28 -12.23
CA ALA A 46 -13.23 1.56 -12.93
C ALA A 46 -11.87 2.27 -13.00
N LEU A 47 -11.08 2.16 -11.93
CA LEU A 47 -9.73 2.70 -11.89
C LEU A 47 -8.76 1.93 -12.81
N LEU A 48 -8.75 0.60 -12.74
CA LEU A 48 -7.87 -0.26 -13.56
C LEU A 48 -8.21 -0.21 -15.06
N ALA A 49 -9.43 0.16 -15.42
CA ALA A 49 -9.82 0.39 -16.81
C ALA A 49 -9.15 1.63 -17.43
N ARG A 50 -8.64 2.56 -16.61
CA ARG A 50 -7.96 3.77 -17.09
C ARG A 50 -6.57 3.40 -17.64
N PRO A 51 -6.24 3.77 -18.90
CA PRO A 51 -4.99 3.38 -19.54
C PRO A 51 -3.73 3.76 -18.75
N GLU A 52 -3.74 4.94 -18.14
CA GLU A 52 -2.65 5.47 -17.32
C GLU A 52 -2.40 4.63 -16.06
N PHE A 53 -3.46 4.19 -15.38
CA PHE A 53 -3.36 3.34 -14.20
C PHE A 53 -2.92 1.93 -14.56
N LYS A 54 -3.46 1.38 -15.65
CA LYS A 54 -3.03 0.08 -16.17
C LYS A 54 -1.55 0.08 -16.54
N ALA A 55 -1.07 1.15 -17.20
CA ALA A 55 0.32 1.29 -17.57
C ALA A 55 1.23 1.40 -16.33
N MET A 56 0.85 2.22 -15.35
CA MET A 56 1.57 2.33 -14.07
C MET A 56 1.65 0.99 -13.34
N PHE A 57 0.52 0.29 -13.18
CA PHE A 57 0.47 -0.98 -12.46
C PHE A 57 1.28 -2.08 -13.15
N LEU A 58 1.28 -2.11 -14.49
CA LEU A 58 2.15 -3.00 -15.26
C LEU A 58 3.62 -2.63 -15.09
N ASP A 59 3.97 -1.35 -15.08
CA ASP A 59 5.35 -0.93 -14.88
C ASP A 59 5.84 -1.34 -13.48
N ASP A 60 5.05 -1.10 -12.44
CA ASP A 60 5.33 -1.50 -11.06
C ASP A 60 5.48 -3.02 -10.91
N LEU A 61 4.59 -3.81 -11.52
CA LEU A 61 4.67 -5.28 -11.46
C LEU A 61 5.94 -5.81 -12.16
N LEU A 62 6.32 -5.18 -13.27
CA LEU A 62 7.44 -5.63 -14.11
C LEU A 62 8.79 -5.11 -13.62
N ASN A 63 8.81 -3.98 -12.91
CA ASN A 63 10.02 -3.30 -12.47
C ASN A 63 10.22 -3.33 -10.95
N GLY A 64 9.17 -3.45 -10.14
CA GLY A 64 9.24 -3.44 -8.68
C GLY A 64 10.12 -4.56 -8.11
N ALA A 65 10.20 -5.69 -8.80
CA ALA A 65 11.07 -6.81 -8.42
C ALA A 65 12.52 -6.68 -8.89
N ARG A 66 12.89 -5.65 -9.68
CA ARG A 66 14.25 -5.53 -10.24
C ARG A 66 15.33 -5.36 -9.18
N PHE A 67 14.99 -4.90 -7.97
CA PHE A 67 15.98 -4.58 -6.95
C PHE A 67 15.80 -5.34 -5.63
N GLN A 68 14.60 -5.82 -5.26
CA GLN A 68 14.37 -6.43 -3.94
C GLN A 68 13.33 -7.57 -3.97
N THR A 69 13.79 -8.78 -4.28
CA THR A 69 13.00 -10.01 -4.25
C THR A 69 12.58 -10.48 -2.85
N LEU A 70 13.02 -9.77 -1.80
CA LEU A 70 12.71 -10.06 -0.41
C LEU A 70 11.62 -9.15 0.18
N ALA A 71 11.09 -8.18 -0.58
CA ALA A 71 10.10 -7.23 -0.08
C ALA A 71 8.90 -7.92 0.61
N PRO A 72 8.26 -8.96 0.02
CA PRO A 72 7.15 -9.64 0.69
C PRO A 72 7.54 -10.35 2.00
N LEU A 73 8.78 -10.86 2.09
CA LEU A 73 9.27 -11.48 3.32
C LEU A 73 9.53 -10.42 4.40
N ASN A 74 10.03 -9.24 4.02
CA ASN A 74 10.20 -8.13 4.95
C ASN A 74 8.84 -7.65 5.46
N ASP A 75 7.82 -7.53 4.60
CA ASP A 75 6.47 -7.16 4.99
C ASP A 75 5.87 -8.18 5.98
N LEU A 76 6.04 -9.48 5.71
CA LEU A 76 5.59 -10.53 6.63
C LEU A 76 6.25 -10.42 8.01
N LEU A 77 7.55 -10.11 8.05
CA LEU A 77 8.26 -9.88 9.31
C LEU A 77 7.77 -8.61 10.01
N LEU A 78 7.48 -7.54 9.27
CA LEU A 78 6.96 -6.28 9.83
C LEU A 78 5.58 -6.46 10.47
N PHE A 79 4.70 -7.30 9.91
CA PHE A 79 3.40 -7.62 10.54
C PHE A 79 3.52 -8.29 11.91
N THR A 80 4.69 -8.85 12.24
CA THR A 80 4.94 -9.51 13.54
C THR A 80 5.64 -8.63 14.57
N ARG A 81 5.82 -7.34 14.27
CA ARG A 81 6.58 -6.41 15.11
C ARG A 81 5.74 -5.21 15.52
N ASP A 82 5.97 -4.76 16.75
CA ASP A 82 5.47 -3.47 17.20
C ASP A 82 6.09 -2.34 16.39
N TRP A 83 5.29 -1.28 16.14
CA TRP A 83 5.74 -0.10 15.40
C TRP A 83 6.72 0.76 16.21
N GLY A 84 6.84 0.51 17.51
CA GLY A 84 7.64 1.31 18.44
C GLY A 84 6.92 2.56 18.96
N PHE A 85 5.63 2.70 18.62
CA PHE A 85 4.70 3.69 19.13
C PHE A 85 3.27 3.15 19.00
N GLU A 86 2.35 3.64 19.81
CA GLU A 86 0.93 3.36 19.74
C GLU A 86 0.23 4.40 18.86
N ALA A 87 -0.94 4.08 18.30
CA ALA A 87 -1.76 5.07 17.57
C ALA A 87 -2.07 6.32 18.43
N ALA A 88 -2.23 6.15 19.74
CA ALA A 88 -2.44 7.25 20.68
C ALA A 88 -1.25 8.21 20.80
N ASP A 89 -0.03 7.79 20.41
CA ASP A 89 1.18 8.62 20.45
C ASP A 89 1.27 9.59 19.25
N VAL A 90 0.40 9.44 18.25
CA VAL A 90 0.39 10.29 17.05
C VAL A 90 -0.19 11.65 17.36
N SER A 91 0.67 12.66 17.48
CA SER A 91 0.31 14.04 17.84
C SER A 91 0.08 14.99 16.66
N VAL A 92 0.21 14.52 15.43
CA VAL A 92 -0.03 15.30 14.22
C VAL A 92 -1.46 15.06 13.70
N PRO A 93 -2.11 16.04 13.06
CA PRO A 93 -3.41 15.81 12.44
C PRO A 93 -3.34 14.74 11.35
N VAL A 94 -4.29 13.81 11.38
CA VAL A 94 -4.44 12.75 10.38
C VAL A 94 -5.71 12.97 9.55
N ARG A 95 -5.58 12.83 8.23
CA ARG A 95 -6.71 12.74 7.30
C ARG A 95 -6.66 11.38 6.64
N TRP A 96 -7.75 10.64 6.76
CA TRP A 96 -7.81 9.24 6.39
C TRP A 96 -8.92 9.04 5.36
N TRP A 97 -8.58 8.59 4.16
CA TRP A 97 -9.57 8.22 3.15
C TRP A 97 -9.64 6.70 3.06
N HIS A 98 -10.85 6.15 2.98
CA HIS A 98 -11.04 4.70 2.93
C HIS A 98 -12.28 4.31 2.11
N GLY A 99 -12.10 3.37 1.19
CA GLY A 99 -13.21 2.81 0.41
C GLY A 99 -14.09 1.90 1.27
N ASN A 100 -15.41 2.10 1.25
CA ASN A 100 -16.32 1.24 2.04
C ASN A 100 -16.56 -0.15 1.42
N ALA A 101 -16.05 -0.39 0.20
CA ALA A 101 -16.08 -1.67 -0.48
C ALA A 101 -14.69 -2.34 -0.56
N ASP A 102 -13.71 -1.89 0.25
CA ASP A 102 -12.38 -2.50 0.33
C ASP A 102 -12.46 -3.92 0.95
N HIS A 103 -12.03 -4.90 0.16
CA HIS A 103 -12.01 -6.32 0.53
C HIS A 103 -10.61 -6.81 0.94
N ILE A 104 -9.58 -5.99 0.76
CA ILE A 104 -8.19 -6.25 1.15
C ILE A 104 -7.98 -5.78 2.58
N VAL A 105 -8.38 -4.54 2.87
CA VAL A 105 -8.42 -3.97 4.21
C VAL A 105 -9.88 -3.63 4.53
N PRO A 106 -10.60 -4.48 5.27
CA PRO A 106 -11.99 -4.24 5.57
C PRO A 106 -12.22 -2.86 6.20
N PHE A 107 -13.29 -2.18 5.79
CA PHE A 107 -13.62 -0.82 6.26
C PHE A 107 -13.57 -0.67 7.80
N GLY A 108 -14.01 -1.69 8.53
CA GLY A 108 -13.95 -1.71 10.00
C GLY A 108 -12.54 -1.63 10.59
N HIS A 109 -11.50 -2.11 9.87
CA HIS A 109 -10.11 -1.93 10.29
C HIS A 109 -9.68 -0.46 10.19
N GLY A 110 -10.12 0.25 9.15
CA GLY A 110 -9.90 1.68 9.01
C GLY A 110 -10.54 2.46 10.16
N GLN A 111 -11.81 2.16 10.46
CA GLN A 111 -12.53 2.76 11.60
C GLN A 111 -11.80 2.50 12.93
N HIS A 112 -11.42 1.24 13.17
CA HIS A 112 -10.71 0.84 14.38
C HIS A 112 -9.40 1.61 14.61
N MET A 113 -8.66 1.90 13.54
CA MET A 113 -7.41 2.67 13.59
C MET A 113 -7.69 4.15 13.84
N VAL A 114 -8.65 4.75 13.13
CA VAL A 114 -9.05 6.15 13.30
C VAL A 114 -9.51 6.43 14.73
N ASP A 115 -10.30 5.54 15.32
CA ASP A 115 -10.80 5.68 16.70
C ASP A 115 -9.68 5.71 17.76
N ARG A 116 -8.46 5.27 17.42
CA ARG A 116 -7.28 5.29 18.31
C ARG A 116 -6.38 6.49 18.11
N LEU A 117 -6.58 7.26 17.05
CA LEU A 117 -5.79 8.43 16.74
C LEU A 117 -6.38 9.66 17.46
N PRO A 118 -5.57 10.48 18.17
CA PRO A 118 -6.07 11.64 18.92
C PRO A 118 -6.70 12.74 18.07
N ASP A 119 -6.19 12.97 16.86
CA ASP A 119 -6.67 13.97 15.89
C ASP A 119 -6.72 13.32 14.51
N ALA A 120 -7.81 12.60 14.23
CA ALA A 120 -8.04 11.97 12.95
C ALA A 120 -9.44 12.29 12.42
N THR A 121 -9.53 12.49 11.11
CA THR A 121 -10.81 12.59 10.39
C THR A 121 -10.83 11.55 9.28
N MET A 122 -11.88 10.73 9.27
CA MET A 122 -12.10 9.71 8.25
C MET A 122 -13.08 10.22 7.18
N SER A 123 -12.66 10.18 5.93
CA SER A 123 -13.46 10.41 4.74
C SER A 123 -13.75 9.05 4.08
N VAL A 124 -15.03 8.73 3.92
CA VAL A 124 -15.45 7.49 3.26
C VAL A 124 -15.55 7.74 1.76
N ILE A 125 -14.89 6.88 0.97
CA ILE A 125 -15.01 6.89 -0.48
C ILE A 125 -16.07 5.85 -0.87
N ASP A 126 -17.29 6.30 -1.15
CA ASP A 126 -18.45 5.42 -1.34
C ASP A 126 -18.31 4.55 -2.60
N GLY A 127 -18.54 3.24 -2.46
CA GLY A 127 -18.44 2.25 -3.53
C GLY A 127 -17.01 1.90 -3.97
N GLU A 128 -16.01 2.59 -3.45
CA GLU A 128 -14.62 2.38 -3.78
C GLU A 128 -13.98 1.27 -2.94
N SER A 129 -12.99 0.60 -3.52
CA SER A 129 -12.22 -0.48 -2.90
C SER A 129 -10.79 0.01 -2.58
N HIS A 130 -9.84 -0.90 -2.42
CA HIS A 130 -8.48 -0.64 -1.95
C HIS A 130 -7.74 0.44 -2.75
N LEU A 131 -8.02 0.56 -4.05
CA LEU A 131 -7.36 1.53 -4.92
C LEU A 131 -8.11 2.86 -5.02
N GLY A 132 -9.25 3.02 -4.35
CA GLY A 132 -10.10 4.21 -4.43
C GLY A 132 -9.37 5.53 -4.17
N GLY A 133 -8.38 5.52 -3.27
CA GLY A 133 -7.55 6.69 -2.96
C GLY A 133 -6.80 7.26 -4.17
N LEU A 134 -6.45 6.42 -5.16
CA LEU A 134 -5.82 6.87 -6.39
C LEU A 134 -6.79 7.65 -7.30
N GLY A 135 -8.09 7.37 -7.21
CA GLY A 135 -9.13 8.09 -7.93
C GLY A 135 -9.35 9.52 -7.44
N ILE A 136 -8.92 9.82 -6.21
CA ILE A 136 -9.11 11.11 -5.53
C ILE A 136 -7.77 11.79 -5.19
N ALA A 137 -6.70 11.46 -5.92
CA ALA A 137 -5.35 11.94 -5.59
C ALA A 137 -5.25 13.48 -5.51
N GLU A 138 -5.99 14.21 -6.34
CA GLU A 138 -6.03 15.69 -6.30
C GLU A 138 -6.62 16.20 -4.98
N GLU A 139 -7.72 15.61 -4.50
CA GLU A 139 -8.34 15.95 -3.21
C GLU A 139 -7.38 15.66 -2.04
N VAL A 140 -6.73 14.50 -2.06
CA VAL A 140 -5.76 14.09 -1.04
C VAL A 140 -4.60 15.09 -0.97
N ILE A 141 -4.04 15.47 -2.13
CA ILE A 141 -2.93 16.41 -2.21
C ILE A 141 -3.38 17.81 -1.79
N SER A 142 -4.55 18.28 -2.25
CA SER A 142 -5.11 19.59 -1.83
C SER A 142 -5.28 19.66 -0.32
N THR A 143 -5.90 18.63 0.27
CA THR A 143 -6.11 18.54 1.72
C THR A 143 -4.76 18.53 2.48
N LEU A 144 -3.76 17.82 1.96
CA LEU A 144 -2.42 17.81 2.55
C LEU A 144 -1.76 19.21 2.48
N MET A 145 -1.94 19.92 1.36
CA MET A 145 -1.42 21.28 1.19
C MET A 145 -2.12 22.28 2.13
N GLU A 146 -3.42 22.12 2.36
CA GLU A 146 -4.21 22.94 3.29
C GLU A 146 -3.82 22.72 4.75
N LEU A 147 -3.50 21.48 5.15
CA LEU A 147 -2.96 21.19 6.49
C LEU A 147 -1.65 21.94 6.76
N GLY A 148 -0.89 22.23 5.71
CA GLY A 148 0.33 23.01 5.77
C GLY A 148 1.49 22.25 6.44
N PRO A 149 2.61 22.95 6.71
CA PRO A 149 3.77 22.33 7.35
C PRO A 149 3.42 21.85 8.77
N ARG A 150 4.13 20.81 9.22
CA ARG A 150 4.01 20.31 10.60
C ARG A 150 4.12 21.48 11.56
N ARG A 151 3.08 21.70 12.37
CA ARG A 151 3.12 22.70 13.43
C ARG A 151 4.33 22.37 14.31
N SER A 152 5.29 23.29 14.39
CA SER A 152 6.42 23.15 15.31
C SER A 152 5.86 22.90 16.69
N ALA A 153 6.32 21.85 17.36
CA ALA A 153 6.06 21.67 18.78
C ALA A 153 6.71 22.85 19.49
N VAL A 154 5.96 23.95 19.70
CA VAL A 154 6.40 25.01 20.58
C VAL A 154 6.55 24.35 21.93
N ALA A 155 7.79 24.31 22.40
CA ALA A 155 8.17 23.81 23.71
C ALA A 155 7.18 24.38 24.73
N GLN A 156 6.38 23.49 25.33
CA GLN A 156 5.67 23.86 26.54
C GLN A 156 6.74 24.10 27.61
N ALA A 157 6.71 25.31 28.16
CA ALA A 157 7.65 25.88 29.10
C ALA A 157 7.77 25.08 30.41
#